data_AF-A0AA40GUX7-F1
#
_entry.id   AF-A0AA40GUX7-F1
#
_cell.length_a   1.000
_cell.length_b   1.000
_cell.length_c   1.000
_cell.angle_alpha   90.00
_cell.angle_beta   90.00
_cell.angle_gamma   90.00
#
_symmetry.space_group_name_H-M   'P 1'
#
loop_
_entity.id
_entity.type
_entity.pdbx_description
1 polymer ?
#
loop_
_entity_poly.entity_id
_entity_poly.type
_entity_poly.pdbx_seq_one_letter_code
_entity_poly.pdbx_strand_id
1 'polypeptide(L)' 'MKTSTAALAVLFVTVLCYRVSSSPTSVNFSGPCCVKYSTKAFPSSRVVMYEHTGSHCFQPAVM' A
#
# COMPACT_ATOMS: atom_id res chain seq x y z
N MET A 1 45.07 4.49 6.10
CA MET A 1 44.14 4.59 4.94
C MET A 1 42.98 3.60 5.00
N LYS A 2 43.16 2.34 5.40
CA LYS A 2 42.07 1.32 5.50
C LYS A 2 40.91 1.67 6.46
N THR A 3 41.21 2.32 7.59
CA THR A 3 40.21 2.71 8.59
C THR A 3 39.23 3.77 8.09
N SER A 4 39.71 4.68 7.24
CA SER A 4 38.89 5.72 6.61
C SER A 4 37.91 5.12 5.59
N THR A 5 38.34 4.13 4.83
CA THR A 5 37.48 3.42 3.86
C THR A 5 36.34 2.66 4.55
N ALA A 6 36.64 1.98 5.67
CA ALA A 6 35.62 1.28 6.45
C ALA A 6 34.59 2.26 7.04
N ALA A 7 35.04 3.39 7.59
CA ALA A 7 34.16 4.41 8.13
C ALA A 7 33.24 5.02 7.05
N LEU A 8 33.80 5.29 5.85
CA LEU A 8 33.01 5.77 4.71
C LEU A 8 31.96 4.75 4.27
N ALA A 9 32.32 3.46 4.17
CA ALA A 9 31.37 2.42 3.80
C ALA A 9 30.20 2.32 4.78
N VAL A 10 30.48 2.40 6.08
CA VAL A 10 29.43 2.41 7.12
C VAL A 10 28.53 3.64 6.99
N LEU A 11 29.09 4.83 6.78
CA LEU A 11 28.32 6.06 6.57
C LEU A 11 27.42 5.98 5.32
N PHE A 12 27.92 5.40 4.23
CA PHE A 12 27.11 5.20 3.03
C PHE A 12 25.94 4.25 3.28
N VAL A 13 26.18 3.14 3.97
CA VAL A 13 25.12 2.16 4.30
C VAL A 13 24.06 2.79 5.20
N THR A 14 24.45 3.52 6.25
CA THR A 14 23.49 4.14 7.17
C THR A 14 22.62 5.20 6.48
N VAL A 15 23.20 6.02 5.60
CA VAL A 15 22.46 7.02 4.82
C VAL A 15 21.46 6.36 3.86
N LEU A 16 21.86 5.29 3.17
CA LEU A 16 20.99 4.56 2.24
C LEU A 16 19.85 3.86 2.98
N CYS A 17 20.13 3.18 4.09
CA CYS A 17 19.11 2.53 4.91
C CYS A 17 18.13 3.54 5.52
N TYR A 18 18.63 4.70 5.99
CA TYR A 18 17.78 5.76 6.50
C TYR A 18 16.82 6.28 5.42
N ARG A 19 17.28 6.45 4.18
CA ARG A 19 16.43 6.88 3.06
C ARG A 19 15.32 5.88 2.75
N VAL A 20 15.65 4.58 2.71
CA VAL A 20 14.66 3.52 2.46
C VAL A 20 13.65 3.42 3.62
N SER A 21 14.11 3.48 4.88
CA SER A 21 13.22 3.46 6.05
C SER A 21 12.42 4.75 6.23
N SER A 22 12.89 5.89 5.69
CA SER A 22 12.15 7.16 5.71
C SER A 22 11.05 7.24 4.65
N SER A 23 10.87 6.20 3.83
CA SER A 23 9.70 6.10 2.96
C SER A 23 8.45 6.19 3.82
N PRO A 24 7.49 7.10 3.53
CA PRO A 24 6.27 7.16 4.30
C PRO A 24 5.60 5.78 4.27
N THR A 25 5.22 5.28 5.46
CA THR A 25 4.48 4.02 5.67
C THR A 25 3.13 4.12 4.98
N SER A 26 3.11 4.04 3.65
CA SER A 26 2.04 4.48 2.78
C SER A 26 1.60 5.93 3.07
N VAL A 27 1.38 6.74 2.03
CA VAL A 27 0.41 7.84 2.20
C VAL A 27 -0.89 7.19 2.66
N ASN A 28 -1.66 7.80 3.58
CA ASN A 28 -2.98 7.30 4.02
C ASN A 28 -3.92 7.20 2.81
N PHE A 29 -3.71 6.20 1.96
CA PHE A 29 -4.44 5.95 0.74
C PHE A 29 -5.55 5.02 1.14
N SER A 30 -6.58 5.62 1.70
CA SER A 30 -7.84 4.95 1.90
C SER A 30 -8.31 4.45 0.53
N GLY A 31 -8.45 3.14 0.37
CA GLY A 31 -8.89 2.52 -0.89
C GLY A 31 -10.24 3.05 -1.37
N PRO A 32 -10.66 2.72 -2.60
CA PRO A 32 -11.90 3.24 -3.17
C PRO A 32 -13.13 2.82 -2.34
N CYS A 33 -14.14 3.71 -2.30
CA CYS A 33 -15.46 3.41 -1.76
C CYS A 33 -16.50 3.29 -2.88
N CYS A 34 -17.45 2.38 -2.72
CA CYS A 34 -18.59 2.27 -3.64
C CYS A 34 -19.57 3.43 -3.40
N VAL A 35 -19.77 4.27 -4.41
CA VAL A 35 -20.75 5.39 -4.36
C VAL A 35 -22.10 5.02 -4.98
N LYS A 36 -22.15 3.91 -5.73
CA LYS A 36 -23.35 3.38 -6.39
C LYS A 36 -23.30 1.86 -6.39
N TYR A 37 -24.48 1.24 -6.32
CA TYR A 37 -24.65 -0.20 -6.24
C TYR A 37 -25.46 -0.71 -7.43
N SER A 38 -25.09 -1.89 -7.94
CA SER A 38 -25.92 -2.60 -8.91
C SER A 38 -27.17 -3.11 -8.20
N THR A 39 -28.34 -2.82 -8.74
CA THR A 39 -29.62 -3.37 -8.27
C THR A 39 -29.90 -4.77 -8.83
N LYS A 40 -29.07 -5.24 -9.77
CA LYS A 40 -29.18 -6.57 -10.39
C LYS A 40 -28.03 -7.46 -9.96
N ALA A 41 -28.36 -8.73 -9.70
CA ALA A 41 -27.37 -9.75 -9.42
C ALA A 41 -26.49 -10.03 -10.65
N PHE A 42 -25.19 -10.23 -10.42
CA PHE A 42 -24.27 -10.70 -11.44
C PHE A 42 -24.38 -12.23 -11.55
N PRO A 43 -24.38 -12.80 -12.77
CA PRO A 43 -24.25 -14.24 -12.94
C PRO A 43 -22.93 -14.71 -12.32
N SER A 44 -22.98 -15.72 -11.47
CA SER A 44 -21.78 -16.26 -10.78
C SER A 44 -20.70 -16.70 -11.76
N SER A 45 -21.10 -17.19 -12.94
CA SER A 45 -20.18 -17.58 -14.02
C SER A 45 -19.36 -16.43 -14.60
N ARG A 46 -19.70 -15.17 -14.30
CA ARG A 46 -18.99 -13.96 -14.75
C ARG A 46 -18.17 -13.30 -13.64
N VAL A 47 -18.31 -13.74 -12.39
CA VAL A 47 -17.58 -13.19 -11.25
C VAL A 47 -16.33 -14.02 -11.03
N VAL A 48 -15.16 -13.43 -11.30
CA VAL A 48 -13.87 -14.14 -11.18
C VAL A 48 -13.19 -13.85 -9.85
N MET A 49 -13.40 -12.65 -9.30
CA MET A 49 -12.87 -12.20 -8.01
C MET A 49 -13.80 -11.15 -7.44
N TYR A 50 -13.69 -10.92 -6.14
CA TYR A 50 -14.32 -9.80 -5.47
C TYR A 50 -13.42 -9.28 -4.36
N GLU A 51 -13.52 -7.98 -4.06
CA GLU A 51 -12.82 -7.36 -2.94
C GLU A 51 -13.77 -6.55 -2.07
N HIS A 52 -13.55 -6.59 -0.75
CA HIS A 52 -14.28 -5.75 0.18
C HIS A 52 -13.69 -4.35 0.23
N THR A 53 -14.56 -3.34 0.30
CA THR A 53 -14.13 -1.96 0.59
C THR A 53 -13.58 -1.82 2.00
N GLY A 54 -12.70 -0.85 2.20
CA GLY A 54 -12.14 -0.54 3.53
C GLY A 54 -13.19 -0.03 4.52
N SER A 55 -12.89 -0.15 5.81
CA SER A 55 -13.76 0.27 6.92
C SER A 55 -13.94 1.79 7.03
N HIS A 56 -13.15 2.57 6.31
CA HIS A 56 -13.28 4.03 6.22
C HIS A 56 -14.48 4.46 5.36
N CYS A 57 -15.07 3.56 4.57
CA CYS A 57 -16.23 3.86 3.76
C CYS A 57 -17.50 3.98 4.61
N PHE A 58 -18.42 4.86 4.20
CA PHE A 58 -19.69 5.07 4.91
C PHE A 58 -20.55 3.79 4.99
N GLN A 59 -20.48 2.96 3.96
CA GLN A 59 -21.16 1.66 3.90
C GLN A 59 -20.18 0.57 3.46
N PRO A 60 -20.26 -0.63 4.06
CA PRO A 60 -19.49 -1.79 3.60
C PRO A 60 -20.03 -2.29 2.26
N ALA A 61 -19.12 -2.61 1.33
CA ALA A 61 -19.46 -3.04 -0.01
C ALA A 61 -18.46 -4.06 -0.57
N VAL A 62 -18.83 -4.66 -1.70
CA VAL A 62 -18.01 -5.59 -2.49
C VAL A 62 -17.99 -5.12 -3.94
N MET A 63 -16.81 -5.17 -4.57
CA MET A 63 -16.62 -4.85 -5.99
C MET A 63 -15.93 -5.97 -6.75
#